data_AF-W9BVF3-F1
#
_entry.id   AF-W9BVF3-F1
#
_cell.length_a   1.000
_cell.length_b   1.000
_cell.length_c   1.000
_cell.angle_alpha   90.00
_cell.angle_beta   90.00
_cell.angle_gamma   90.00
#
_symmetry.space_group_name_H-M   'P 1'
#
loop_
_entity.id
_entity.type
_entity.pdbx_description
1 polymer ?
#
loop_
_entity_poly.entity_id
_entity_poly.type
_entity_poly.pdbx_seq_one_letter_code
_entity_poly.pdbx_strand_id
1 'polypeptide(L)'
;MLRRNLMNLALLTLVVFCGLSSAPAAADVTAVFTSNQGWQIVIEVAADGPIRIRESSRGDFEAGYTLIRDGKYYEVSPGPGGPVAISAEAADYLFRQGVSRGEIILSDKSHRSLHKPELVRQEQVRIAGYTGTRYSLASGSGESVVVSEAPELKPLGNAIDHLFAQMDSRGHESGLAAFRPLIASRGVLSFFGELSLTQVSFETIDRSRFALPGNVTELSDVVGPSVEVQAEHTDQEQRDIVKGVYHDKALYLLDDSGAMQVWSEESRTGRPFKVPGSVLSFCLMDKNLWAATKGQRGKSVMLWTRQLPSQSGPDGGEWQRVGSFTRNGGNEAVVLDCSGIEPVLVAGNRAIMPVSGSAVELAGQMSTHPALVVSYVKDGMLWLGFNSGEWGGGLHRIRLSDGTVDSPSHIDPASPCGGRLNPDCDPVTGLAPDPANPKCMLATIGLVHMMSRGSVVQVCGNDVSVIYTKPYTLDPNWRWAGIIDEDNQGSVAFYALAPGRTGGTAFAVASDGVYQFVGSTEPNFAPFQRQRIGAIDWSNPDYVLVRTQMNQRHSLSGGSYLLIPR
;
A
#
# COMPACT_ATOMS: atom_id res chain seq x y z
N MET A 1 -8.20 -90.70 1.22
CA MET A 1 -7.46 -90.05 0.11
C MET A 1 -7.74 -88.55 0.19
N LEU A 2 -7.18 -87.73 1.09
CA LEU A 2 -5.80 -87.51 1.57
C LEU A 2 -4.78 -87.20 0.47
N ARG A 3 -4.22 -85.99 0.56
CA ARG A 3 -3.04 -85.41 -0.13
C ARG A 3 -3.25 -84.87 -1.55
N ARG A 4 -3.67 -83.60 -1.66
CA ARG A 4 -3.22 -82.59 -2.64
C ARG A 4 -4.13 -81.37 -2.47
N ASN A 5 -3.64 -80.29 -1.84
CA ASN A 5 -4.12 -78.89 -1.95
C ASN A 5 -3.67 -78.02 -0.76
N LEU A 6 -2.39 -78.10 -0.38
CA LEU A 6 -1.82 -77.27 0.70
C LEU A 6 -0.40 -76.76 0.37
N MET A 7 -0.08 -76.60 -0.92
CA MET A 7 1.26 -76.20 -1.36
C MET A 7 1.30 -75.08 -2.41
N ASN A 8 0.23 -74.27 -2.51
CA ASN A 8 0.21 -73.06 -3.36
C ASN A 8 -0.18 -71.77 -2.62
N LEU A 9 -0.28 -71.79 -1.28
CA LEU A 9 -0.65 -70.60 -0.49
C LEU A 9 0.45 -70.15 0.50
N ALA A 10 1.66 -70.73 0.42
CA ALA A 10 2.80 -70.37 1.27
C ALA A 10 4.00 -69.79 0.50
N LEU A 11 3.85 -69.51 -0.81
CA LEU A 11 4.90 -68.96 -1.66
C LEU A 11 4.51 -67.62 -2.31
N LEU A 12 3.50 -66.93 -1.78
CA LEU A 12 3.06 -65.59 -2.22
C LEU A 12 3.13 -64.55 -1.09
N THR A 13 3.96 -64.78 -0.07
CA THR A 13 4.07 -63.90 1.11
C THR A 13 5.53 -63.57 1.47
N LEU A 14 6.49 -63.76 0.54
CA LEU A 14 7.92 -63.61 0.85
C LEU A 14 8.79 -62.88 -0.22
N VAL A 15 8.21 -62.12 -1.16
CA VAL A 15 8.99 -61.35 -2.17
C VAL A 15 8.43 -59.93 -2.43
N VAL A 16 7.91 -59.25 -1.40
CA VAL A 16 7.58 -57.79 -1.49
C VAL A 16 8.27 -56.99 -0.37
N PHE A 17 9.40 -57.49 0.15
CA PHE A 17 10.17 -56.80 1.21
C PHE A 17 11.57 -56.31 0.75
N CYS A 18 11.94 -56.51 -0.52
CA CYS A 18 13.22 -56.03 -1.07
C CYS A 18 12.95 -55.13 -2.27
N GLY A 19 12.96 -53.81 -2.06
CA GLY A 19 12.83 -52.84 -3.15
C GLY A 19 12.46 -51.43 -2.73
N LEU A 20 12.06 -51.20 -1.47
CA LEU A 20 12.04 -49.84 -0.91
C LEU A 20 13.47 -49.47 -0.49
N SER A 21 14.40 -49.46 -1.46
CA SER A 21 15.60 -48.65 -1.33
C SER A 21 15.10 -47.20 -1.31
N SER A 22 14.85 -46.69 -0.11
CA SER A 22 14.61 -45.27 0.13
C SER A 22 15.72 -44.53 -0.61
N ALA A 23 15.34 -43.75 -1.63
CA ALA A 23 16.29 -42.89 -2.32
C ALA A 23 17.10 -42.14 -1.25
N PRO A 24 18.43 -42.04 -1.39
CA PRO A 24 19.24 -41.32 -0.41
C PRO A 24 18.60 -39.95 -0.20
N ALA A 25 18.33 -39.60 1.06
CA ALA A 25 17.79 -38.29 1.40
C ALA A 25 18.72 -37.24 0.78
N ALA A 26 18.14 -36.31 0.01
CA ALA A 26 18.92 -35.23 -0.58
C ALA A 26 19.59 -34.45 0.56
N ALA A 27 20.85 -34.05 0.38
CA ALA A 27 21.48 -33.12 1.32
C ALA A 27 20.87 -31.72 1.14
N ASP A 28 20.94 -30.91 2.20
CA ASP A 28 20.70 -29.48 2.09
C ASP A 28 21.75 -28.86 1.15
N VAL A 29 21.38 -27.84 0.37
CA VAL A 29 22.27 -27.15 -0.56
C VAL A 29 22.09 -25.63 -0.41
N THR A 30 23.16 -24.90 -0.14
CA THR A 30 23.20 -23.43 -0.27
C THR A 30 24.17 -23.06 -1.36
N ALA A 31 23.71 -22.33 -2.38
CA ALA A 31 24.49 -21.90 -3.52
C ALA A 31 24.44 -20.39 -3.69
N VAL A 32 25.58 -19.76 -3.95
CA VAL A 32 25.69 -18.32 -4.26
C VAL A 32 26.13 -18.16 -5.71
N PHE A 33 25.32 -17.47 -6.49
CA PHE A 33 25.64 -17.05 -7.85
C PHE A 33 25.95 -15.56 -7.85
N THR A 34 26.94 -15.15 -8.63
CA THR A 34 27.36 -13.75 -8.71
C THR A 34 27.53 -13.35 -10.17
N SER A 35 27.07 -12.14 -10.52
CA SER A 35 27.29 -11.55 -11.84
C SER A 35 28.56 -10.71 -11.86
N ASN A 36 29.05 -10.41 -13.06
CA ASN A 36 30.15 -9.46 -13.27
C ASN A 36 29.81 -8.02 -12.81
N GLN A 37 28.53 -7.69 -12.64
CA GLN A 37 28.06 -6.39 -12.16
C GLN A 37 27.83 -6.35 -10.63
N GLY A 38 28.14 -7.44 -9.92
CA GLY A 38 27.98 -7.54 -8.47
C GLY A 38 26.59 -7.93 -7.99
N TRP A 39 25.66 -8.25 -8.90
CA TRP A 39 24.38 -8.85 -8.55
C TRP A 39 24.60 -10.27 -8.00
N GLN A 40 23.93 -10.62 -6.93
CA GLN A 40 24.04 -11.91 -6.26
C GLN A 40 22.67 -12.59 -6.15
N ILE A 41 22.65 -13.89 -6.40
CA ILE A 41 21.51 -14.77 -6.10
C ILE A 41 21.96 -15.84 -5.13
N VAL A 42 21.25 -15.97 -4.01
CA VAL A 42 21.44 -17.07 -3.05
C VAL A 42 20.27 -18.02 -3.15
N ILE A 43 20.55 -19.28 -3.51
CA ILE A 43 19.57 -20.35 -3.61
C ILE A 43 19.83 -21.35 -2.50
N GLU A 44 18.78 -21.63 -1.72
CA GLU A 44 18.80 -22.58 -0.61
C GLU A 44 17.78 -23.65 -0.90
N VAL A 45 18.22 -24.91 -0.94
CA VAL A 45 17.38 -26.06 -1.19
C VAL A 45 17.47 -26.97 0.02
N ALA A 46 16.36 -27.12 0.72
CA ALA A 46 16.25 -27.99 1.86
C ALA A 46 16.11 -29.45 1.39
N ALA A 47 16.66 -30.39 2.14
CA ALA A 47 16.66 -31.84 1.92
C ALA A 47 15.27 -32.44 1.66
N ASP A 48 14.23 -31.85 2.26
CA ASP A 48 12.83 -32.24 2.13
C ASP A 48 12.10 -31.54 0.96
N GLY A 49 12.80 -30.68 0.20
CA GLY A 49 12.30 -30.07 -1.03
C GLY A 49 12.01 -28.56 -1.04
N PRO A 50 11.73 -27.85 0.08
CA PRO A 50 11.55 -26.41 0.07
C PRO A 50 12.75 -25.66 -0.50
N ILE A 51 12.47 -24.60 -1.26
CA ILE A 51 13.49 -23.76 -1.90
C ILE A 51 13.28 -22.32 -1.45
N ARG A 52 14.37 -21.62 -1.15
CA ARG A 52 14.37 -20.17 -0.91
C ARG A 52 15.38 -19.50 -1.84
N ILE A 53 14.96 -18.45 -2.51
CA ILE A 53 15.78 -17.70 -3.48
C ILE A 53 15.80 -16.25 -3.05
N ARG A 54 17.00 -15.70 -2.85
CA ARG A 54 17.21 -14.29 -2.48
C ARG A 54 18.06 -13.61 -3.54
N GLU A 55 17.72 -12.38 -3.88
CA GLU A 55 18.44 -11.59 -4.86
C GLU A 55 18.97 -10.32 -4.20
N SER A 56 20.14 -9.85 -4.63
CA SER A 56 20.72 -8.61 -4.14
C SER A 56 21.60 -7.93 -5.17
N SER A 57 21.37 -6.65 -5.43
CA SER A 57 22.19 -5.85 -6.36
C SER A 57 23.44 -5.25 -5.71
N ARG A 58 23.58 -5.29 -4.37
CA ARG A 58 24.70 -4.69 -3.61
C ARG A 58 25.05 -5.41 -2.30
N GLY A 59 24.65 -6.67 -2.13
CA GLY A 59 24.79 -7.43 -0.88
C GLY A 59 23.70 -7.17 0.17
N ASP A 60 22.82 -6.20 -0.07
CA ASP A 60 21.61 -5.98 0.71
C ASP A 60 20.48 -6.91 0.25
N PHE A 61 20.02 -7.81 1.14
CA PHE A 61 18.94 -8.78 0.88
C PHE A 61 17.60 -8.33 1.47
N GLU A 62 17.46 -7.07 1.88
CA GLU A 62 16.24 -6.55 2.49
C GLU A 62 15.08 -6.36 1.49
N ALA A 63 15.28 -6.61 0.19
CA ALA A 63 14.21 -6.46 -0.82
C ALA A 63 13.13 -7.56 -0.78
N GLY A 64 13.41 -8.69 -0.09
CA GLY A 64 12.51 -9.85 -0.07
C GLY A 64 13.16 -11.13 -0.60
N TYR A 65 12.36 -12.18 -0.78
CA TYR A 65 12.80 -13.47 -1.29
C TYR A 65 11.64 -14.30 -1.86
N THR A 66 11.95 -15.19 -2.79
CA THR A 66 11.00 -16.21 -3.27
C THR A 66 11.11 -17.44 -2.39
N LEU A 67 9.96 -18.01 -2.01
CA LEU A 67 9.85 -19.28 -1.30
C LEU A 67 9.04 -20.26 -2.14
N ILE A 68 9.57 -21.45 -2.40
CA ILE A 68 8.85 -22.55 -3.02
C ILE A 68 8.64 -23.61 -1.96
N ARG A 69 7.39 -23.92 -1.66
CA ARG A 69 7.02 -24.85 -0.61
C ARG A 69 5.73 -25.56 -0.98
N ASP A 70 5.70 -26.88 -0.79
CA ASP A 70 4.55 -27.72 -1.11
C ASP A 70 4.09 -27.57 -2.58
N GLY A 71 5.05 -27.34 -3.48
CA GLY A 71 4.81 -27.12 -4.92
C GLY A 71 4.25 -25.74 -5.29
N LYS A 72 4.05 -24.85 -4.32
CA LYS A 72 3.57 -23.48 -4.52
C LYS A 72 4.70 -22.47 -4.45
N TYR A 73 4.53 -21.36 -5.16
CA TYR A 73 5.44 -20.22 -5.15
C TYR A 73 4.87 -19.09 -4.31
N TYR A 74 5.70 -18.53 -3.45
CA TYR A 74 5.38 -17.37 -2.64
C TYR A 74 6.45 -16.30 -2.86
N GLU A 75 6.00 -15.09 -3.11
CA GLU A 75 6.83 -13.91 -3.08
C GLU A 75 6.74 -13.32 -1.67
N VAL A 76 7.85 -13.34 -0.94
CA VAL A 76 7.95 -12.78 0.41
C VAL A 76 8.63 -11.44 0.33
N SER A 77 7.99 -10.40 0.84
CA SER A 77 8.50 -9.04 0.81
C SER A 77 8.47 -8.40 2.20
N PRO A 78 9.26 -7.33 2.42
CA PRO A 78 9.12 -6.49 3.59
C PRO A 78 7.68 -5.98 3.68
N GLY A 79 7.02 -6.30 4.78
CA GLY A 79 5.65 -5.89 5.02
C GLY A 79 5.56 -4.92 6.20
N PRO A 80 4.38 -4.31 6.40
CA PRO A 80 4.13 -3.42 7.53
C PRO A 80 4.41 -4.10 8.87
N GLY A 81 5.52 -3.75 9.52
CA GLY A 81 5.92 -4.32 10.81
C GLY A 81 6.23 -5.82 10.79
N GLY A 82 6.59 -6.37 9.62
CA GLY A 82 7.03 -7.74 9.46
C GLY A 82 6.78 -8.30 8.06
N PRO A 83 7.36 -9.46 7.72
CA PRO A 83 7.30 -9.99 6.36
C PRO A 83 5.86 -10.39 5.99
N VAL A 84 5.52 -10.17 4.72
CA VAL A 84 4.26 -10.63 4.11
C VAL A 84 4.60 -11.56 2.95
N ALA A 85 3.72 -12.52 2.69
CA ALA A 85 3.83 -13.39 1.54
C ALA A 85 2.59 -13.29 0.66
N ILE A 86 2.78 -13.38 -0.66
CA ILE A 86 1.69 -13.55 -1.62
C ILE A 86 1.99 -14.76 -2.51
N SER A 87 0.99 -15.62 -2.74
CA SER A 87 1.14 -16.74 -3.67
C SER A 87 1.27 -16.22 -5.10
N ALA A 88 2.05 -16.88 -5.95
CA ALA A 88 2.22 -16.46 -7.35
C ALA A 88 0.88 -16.40 -8.10
N GLU A 89 -0.04 -17.32 -7.81
CA GLU A 89 -1.38 -17.31 -8.40
C GLU A 89 -2.21 -16.09 -7.97
N ALA A 90 -2.12 -15.70 -6.70
CA ALA A 90 -2.78 -14.50 -6.19
C ALA A 90 -2.19 -13.23 -6.82
N ALA A 91 -0.86 -13.15 -6.93
CA ALA A 91 -0.17 -12.03 -7.58
C ALA A 91 -0.57 -11.92 -9.06
N ASP A 92 -0.56 -13.03 -9.80
CA ASP A 92 -0.97 -13.08 -11.21
C ASP A 92 -2.44 -12.70 -11.41
N TYR A 93 -3.32 -13.10 -10.49
CA TYR A 93 -4.73 -12.69 -10.51
C TYR A 93 -4.88 -11.18 -10.30
N LEU A 94 -4.23 -10.62 -9.27
CA LEU A 94 -4.27 -9.19 -8.98
C LEU A 94 -3.70 -8.36 -10.14
N PHE A 95 -2.60 -8.82 -10.75
CA PHE A 95 -2.01 -8.18 -11.92
C PHE A 95 -2.99 -8.13 -13.09
N ARG A 96 -3.63 -9.26 -13.42
CA ARG A 96 -4.66 -9.31 -14.49
C ARG A 96 -5.86 -8.42 -14.19
N GLN A 97 -6.30 -8.35 -12.93
CA GLN A 97 -7.35 -7.43 -12.52
C GLN A 97 -6.93 -5.97 -12.73
N GLY A 98 -5.70 -5.59 -12.35
CA GLY A 98 -5.14 -4.26 -12.59
C GLY A 98 -5.10 -3.89 -14.08
N VAL A 99 -4.65 -4.81 -14.94
CA VAL A 99 -4.70 -4.63 -16.40
C VAL A 99 -6.14 -4.45 -16.89
N SER A 100 -7.08 -5.28 -16.42
CA SER A 100 -8.49 -5.19 -16.85
C SER A 100 -9.18 -3.89 -16.44
N ARG A 101 -8.73 -3.27 -15.33
CA ARG A 101 -9.20 -1.97 -14.85
C ARG A 101 -8.48 -0.79 -15.51
N GLY A 102 -7.50 -1.04 -16.38
CA GLY A 102 -6.68 0.01 -16.99
C GLY A 102 -5.65 0.64 -16.04
N GLU A 103 -5.45 0.07 -14.84
CA GLU A 103 -4.45 0.54 -13.87
C GLU A 103 -3.02 0.20 -14.32
N ILE A 104 -2.87 -0.85 -15.14
CA ILE A 104 -1.59 -1.32 -15.68
C ILE A 104 -1.69 -1.30 -17.20
N ILE A 105 -0.95 -0.39 -17.83
CA ILE A 105 -0.81 -0.34 -19.28
C ILE A 105 0.35 -1.25 -19.68
N LEU A 106 0.02 -2.39 -20.27
CA LEU A 106 1.03 -3.25 -20.87
C LEU A 106 1.61 -2.56 -22.11
N SER A 107 2.94 -2.53 -22.22
CA SER A 107 3.55 -2.12 -23.49
C SER A 107 3.25 -3.19 -24.52
N ASP A 108 2.65 -2.79 -25.64
CA ASP A 108 2.18 -3.65 -26.74
C ASP A 108 3.36 -4.22 -27.57
N LYS A 109 4.33 -4.83 -26.90
CA LYS A 109 5.45 -5.50 -27.55
C LYS A 109 4.93 -6.81 -28.12
N SER A 110 4.62 -6.76 -29.40
CA SER A 110 4.11 -7.86 -30.22
C SER A 110 4.83 -9.18 -29.92
N HIS A 111 4.04 -10.18 -29.54
CA HIS A 111 4.41 -11.59 -29.55
C HIS A 111 4.77 -12.03 -30.97
N ARG A 112 6.05 -11.90 -31.35
CA ARG A 112 6.54 -12.61 -32.51
C ARG A 112 6.78 -14.04 -32.09
N SER A 113 6.01 -14.97 -32.66
CA SER A 113 6.24 -16.41 -32.61
C SER A 113 7.70 -16.74 -32.90
N LEU A 114 8.52 -16.81 -31.85
CA LEU A 114 9.90 -17.26 -31.96
C LEU A 114 9.88 -18.75 -32.26
N HIS A 115 10.64 -19.15 -33.27
CA HIS A 115 10.90 -20.57 -33.53
C HIS A 115 11.44 -21.22 -32.25
N LYS A 116 11.05 -22.47 -31.98
CA LYS A 116 11.57 -23.23 -30.84
C LYS A 116 13.10 -23.13 -30.82
N PRO A 117 13.71 -22.48 -29.81
CA PRO A 117 15.16 -22.31 -29.78
C PRO A 117 15.83 -23.68 -29.71
N GLU A 118 16.84 -23.90 -30.57
CA GLU A 118 17.67 -25.09 -30.50
C GLU A 118 18.86 -24.84 -29.57
N LEU A 119 19.16 -25.81 -28.70
CA LEU A 119 20.33 -25.77 -27.82
C LEU A 119 21.56 -26.35 -28.51
N VAL A 120 22.62 -25.58 -28.55
CA VAL A 120 23.93 -26.01 -29.05
C VAL A 120 24.82 -26.32 -27.86
N ARG A 121 25.31 -27.56 -27.81
CA ARG A 121 26.37 -27.96 -26.87
C ARG A 121 27.68 -27.30 -27.28
N GLN A 122 28.34 -26.64 -26.34
CA GLN A 122 29.62 -25.99 -26.55
C GLN A 122 30.73 -26.78 -25.82
N GLU A 123 31.57 -26.06 -25.08
CA GLU A 123 32.75 -26.57 -24.38
C GLU A 123 32.47 -27.08 -22.96
N GLN A 124 33.45 -27.78 -22.39
CA GLN A 124 33.49 -28.06 -20.95
C GLN A 124 34.14 -26.90 -20.21
N VAL A 125 33.55 -26.51 -19.08
CA VAL A 125 34.01 -25.38 -18.26
C VAL A 125 34.10 -25.86 -16.81
N ARG A 126 35.07 -25.33 -16.04
CA ARG A 126 35.19 -25.58 -14.61
C ARG A 126 34.77 -24.33 -13.81
N ILE A 127 33.79 -24.47 -12.93
CA ILE A 127 33.22 -23.38 -12.11
C ILE A 127 33.07 -23.87 -10.67
N ALA A 128 33.54 -23.08 -9.69
CA ALA A 128 33.50 -23.43 -8.26
C ALA A 128 34.04 -24.84 -7.93
N GLY A 129 35.03 -25.32 -8.68
CA GLY A 129 35.62 -26.65 -8.51
C GLY A 129 34.94 -27.77 -9.29
N TYR A 130 33.71 -27.58 -9.78
CA TYR A 130 32.93 -28.56 -10.54
C TYR A 130 33.15 -28.43 -12.04
N THR A 131 33.12 -29.56 -12.73
CA THR A 131 33.13 -29.61 -14.20
C THR A 131 31.70 -29.57 -14.73
N GLY A 132 31.44 -28.71 -15.70
CA GLY A 132 30.16 -28.62 -16.39
C GLY A 132 30.32 -28.51 -17.91
N THR A 133 29.22 -28.68 -18.63
CA THR A 133 29.13 -28.46 -20.08
C THR A 133 28.29 -27.21 -20.34
N ARG A 134 28.80 -26.29 -21.16
CA ARG A 134 28.09 -25.09 -21.59
C ARG A 134 27.13 -25.41 -22.73
N TYR A 135 25.93 -24.86 -22.65
CA TYR A 135 24.90 -24.90 -23.69
C TYR A 135 24.47 -23.47 -24.00
N SER A 136 24.27 -23.15 -25.27
CA SER A 136 23.78 -21.84 -25.72
C SER A 136 22.62 -22.00 -26.68
N LEU A 137 21.86 -20.93 -26.93
CA LEU A 137 20.88 -20.93 -28.01
C LEU A 137 21.58 -20.83 -29.38
N ALA A 138 21.10 -21.59 -30.37
CA ALA A 138 21.57 -21.53 -31.75
C ALA A 138 21.35 -20.14 -32.40
N SER A 139 20.40 -19.36 -31.88
CA SER A 139 20.11 -17.99 -32.32
C SER A 139 21.25 -17.01 -32.05
N GLY A 140 22.20 -17.35 -31.17
CA GLY A 140 23.28 -16.46 -30.77
C GLY A 140 22.84 -15.31 -29.87
N SER A 141 21.72 -15.45 -29.13
CA SER A 141 21.21 -14.41 -28.21
C SER A 141 22.14 -14.06 -27.04
N GLY A 142 23.26 -14.78 -26.89
CA GLY A 142 24.17 -14.67 -25.74
C GLY A 142 23.73 -15.47 -24.52
N GLU A 143 22.47 -15.92 -24.48
CA GLU A 143 21.95 -16.75 -23.39
C GLU A 143 22.63 -18.12 -23.38
N SER A 144 23.18 -18.49 -22.23
CA SER A 144 23.82 -19.79 -22.03
C SER A 144 23.64 -20.29 -20.59
N VAL A 145 23.74 -21.62 -20.44
CA VAL A 145 23.70 -22.32 -19.16
C VAL A 145 24.87 -23.30 -19.11
N VAL A 146 25.54 -23.38 -17.96
CA VAL A 146 26.56 -24.41 -17.69
C VAL A 146 25.98 -25.39 -16.69
N VAL A 147 25.84 -26.66 -17.09
CA VAL A 147 25.29 -27.73 -16.23
C VAL A 147 26.34 -28.78 -15.89
N SER A 148 26.26 -29.34 -14.68
CA SER A 148 27.12 -30.40 -14.15
C SER A 148 26.35 -31.69 -13.92
N GLU A 149 27.03 -32.82 -14.11
CA GLU A 149 26.49 -34.16 -13.81
C GLU A 149 26.71 -34.55 -12.33
N ALA A 150 27.27 -33.66 -11.50
CA ALA A 150 27.51 -33.91 -10.08
C ALA A 150 26.15 -34.11 -9.35
N PRO A 151 25.89 -35.30 -8.76
CA PRO A 151 24.59 -35.62 -8.19
C PRO A 151 24.20 -34.73 -7.00
N GLU A 152 25.17 -34.29 -6.21
CA GLU A 152 24.98 -33.38 -5.07
C GLU A 152 24.46 -31.99 -5.49
N LEU A 153 24.67 -31.58 -6.75
CA LEU A 153 24.15 -30.32 -7.29
C LEU A 153 22.78 -30.46 -7.95
N LYS A 154 22.25 -31.67 -8.11
CA LYS A 154 20.94 -31.89 -8.74
C LYS A 154 19.79 -31.12 -8.06
N PRO A 155 19.70 -31.01 -6.71
CA PRO A 155 18.67 -30.19 -6.07
C PRO A 155 18.69 -28.72 -6.53
N LEU A 156 19.87 -28.18 -6.83
CA LEU A 156 20.02 -26.82 -7.35
C LEU A 156 19.47 -26.67 -8.77
N GLY A 157 19.63 -27.70 -9.61
CA GLY A 157 19.00 -27.77 -10.93
C GLY A 157 17.49 -27.70 -10.85
N ASN A 158 16.89 -28.54 -9.99
CA ASN A 158 15.44 -28.52 -9.77
C ASN A 158 14.95 -27.14 -9.31
N ALA A 159 15.67 -26.49 -8.38
CA ALA A 159 15.33 -25.15 -7.91
C ALA A 159 15.34 -24.08 -9.01
N ILE A 160 16.31 -24.13 -9.92
CA ILE A 160 16.41 -23.18 -11.04
C ILE A 160 15.38 -23.51 -12.13
N ASP A 161 15.04 -24.77 -12.36
CA ASP A 161 13.91 -25.12 -13.26
C ASP A 161 12.59 -24.52 -12.75
N HIS A 162 12.35 -24.59 -11.43
CA HIS A 162 11.19 -23.94 -10.82
C HIS A 162 11.18 -22.42 -11.06
N LEU A 163 12.31 -21.75 -10.83
CA LEU A 163 12.45 -20.31 -11.11
C LEU A 163 12.14 -20.00 -12.58
N PHE A 164 12.67 -20.79 -13.52
CA PHE A 164 12.43 -20.59 -14.96
C PHE A 164 10.96 -20.85 -15.33
N ALA A 165 10.33 -21.86 -14.73
CA ALA A 165 8.90 -22.13 -14.94
C ALA A 165 8.01 -20.94 -14.55
N GLN A 166 8.35 -20.24 -13.48
CA GLN A 166 7.63 -19.05 -13.01
C GLN A 166 7.86 -17.84 -13.95
N MET A 167 9.09 -17.67 -14.46
CA MET A 167 9.37 -16.62 -15.44
C MET A 167 8.57 -16.85 -16.74
N ASP A 168 8.51 -18.09 -17.21
CA ASP A 168 7.72 -18.47 -18.39
C ASP A 168 6.22 -18.19 -18.19
N SER A 169 5.65 -18.47 -17.00
CA SER A 169 4.22 -18.27 -16.75
C SER A 169 3.78 -16.80 -16.74
N ARG A 170 4.70 -15.87 -16.47
CA ARG A 170 4.47 -14.42 -16.52
C ARG A 170 4.54 -13.84 -17.95
N GLY A 171 4.66 -14.69 -18.97
CA GLY A 171 4.68 -14.27 -20.36
C GLY A 171 6.01 -13.66 -20.81
N HIS A 172 7.08 -13.85 -20.04
CA HIS A 172 8.43 -13.62 -20.55
C HIS A 172 8.75 -14.72 -21.56
N GLU A 173 8.42 -14.48 -22.84
CA GLU A 173 8.90 -15.29 -23.96
C GLU A 173 10.43 -15.18 -24.02
N SER A 174 11.07 -16.08 -23.28
CA SER A 174 12.50 -16.15 -23.14
C SER A 174 12.97 -17.46 -23.74
N GLY A 175 14.21 -17.52 -24.21
CA GLY A 175 14.81 -18.78 -24.63
C GLY A 175 14.98 -19.78 -23.48
N LEU A 176 14.59 -19.41 -22.24
CA LEU A 176 14.73 -20.21 -21.03
C LEU A 176 13.98 -21.52 -21.07
N ALA A 177 12.79 -21.54 -21.67
CA ALA A 177 12.00 -22.75 -21.85
C ALA A 177 12.81 -23.87 -22.55
N ALA A 178 13.75 -23.52 -23.44
CA ALA A 178 14.61 -24.51 -24.11
C ALA A 178 15.62 -25.16 -23.14
N PHE A 179 16.10 -24.43 -22.13
CA PHE A 179 17.07 -24.92 -21.14
C PHE A 179 16.45 -25.78 -20.03
N ARG A 180 15.14 -25.67 -19.80
CA ARG A 180 14.45 -26.33 -18.67
C ARG A 180 14.64 -27.85 -18.58
N PRO A 181 14.46 -28.66 -19.65
CA PRO A 181 14.69 -30.11 -19.57
C PRO A 181 16.11 -30.49 -19.17
N LEU A 182 17.09 -29.68 -19.59
CA LEU A 182 18.49 -29.86 -19.26
C LEU A 182 18.76 -29.53 -17.78
N ILE A 183 18.18 -28.44 -17.28
CA ILE A 183 18.34 -27.96 -15.90
C ILE A 183 17.65 -28.88 -14.89
N ALA A 184 16.44 -29.35 -15.19
CA ALA A 184 15.65 -30.22 -14.32
C ALA A 184 16.30 -31.59 -14.04
N SER A 185 17.35 -31.96 -14.80
CA SER A 185 18.03 -33.25 -14.65
C SER A 185 19.47 -33.15 -14.13
N ARG A 186 20.02 -31.93 -13.98
CA ARG A 186 21.47 -31.70 -13.76
C ARG A 186 21.71 -30.55 -12.78
N GLY A 187 22.89 -30.50 -12.16
CA GLY A 187 23.28 -29.33 -11.37
C GLY A 187 23.58 -28.12 -12.26
N VAL A 188 23.28 -26.90 -11.81
CA VAL A 188 23.58 -25.67 -12.57
C VAL A 188 24.79 -24.98 -11.95
N LEU A 189 25.77 -24.65 -12.78
CA LEU A 189 26.98 -23.91 -12.40
C LEU A 189 26.95 -22.46 -12.89
N SER A 190 26.18 -22.16 -13.93
CA SER A 190 25.98 -20.80 -14.44
C SER A 190 24.71 -20.73 -15.28
N PHE A 191 24.02 -19.59 -15.27
CA PHE A 191 22.84 -19.34 -16.09
C PHE A 191 22.76 -17.86 -16.53
N PHE A 192 21.99 -17.60 -17.58
CA PHE A 192 21.92 -16.32 -18.31
C PHE A 192 23.25 -15.84 -18.93
N GLY A 193 24.30 -16.65 -18.92
CA GLY A 193 25.64 -16.24 -19.36
C GLY A 193 26.35 -15.22 -18.44
N GLU A 194 25.68 -14.71 -17.40
CA GLU A 194 26.18 -13.66 -16.52
C GLU A 194 26.34 -14.13 -15.07
N LEU A 195 25.43 -14.98 -14.58
CA LEU A 195 25.47 -15.48 -13.20
C LEU A 195 26.26 -16.79 -13.14
N SER A 196 27.36 -16.79 -12.37
CA SER A 196 28.18 -17.99 -12.15
C SER A 196 28.20 -18.37 -10.68
N LEU A 197 28.19 -19.68 -10.40
CA LEU A 197 28.33 -20.24 -9.06
C LEU A 197 29.70 -19.84 -8.49
N THR A 198 29.69 -19.12 -7.38
CA THR A 198 30.91 -18.69 -6.67
C THR A 198 31.11 -19.46 -5.38
N GLN A 199 30.04 -19.90 -4.73
CA GLN A 199 30.09 -20.67 -3.48
C GLN A 199 29.00 -21.74 -3.45
N VAL A 200 29.30 -22.90 -2.87
CA VAL A 200 28.32 -23.94 -2.54
C VAL A 200 28.66 -24.57 -1.20
N SER A 201 27.64 -24.79 -0.38
CA SER A 201 27.70 -25.49 0.90
C SER A 201 26.62 -26.57 0.97
N PHE A 202 26.91 -27.65 1.70
CA PHE A 202 26.00 -28.77 1.95
C PHE A 202 25.69 -28.93 3.45
N GLU A 203 25.92 -27.87 4.22
CA GLU A 203 25.62 -27.83 5.66
C GLU A 203 24.11 -27.83 5.90
N THR A 204 23.70 -28.33 7.07
CA THR A 204 22.30 -28.34 7.47
C THR A 204 21.73 -26.92 7.56
N ILE A 205 20.59 -26.70 6.90
CA ILE A 205 19.90 -25.40 6.90
C ILE A 205 18.80 -25.41 7.98
N ASP A 206 18.71 -24.33 8.75
CA ASP A 206 17.61 -24.14 9.69
C ASP A 206 16.26 -24.11 8.95
N ARG A 207 15.36 -25.03 9.29
CA ARG A 207 14.04 -25.17 8.67
C ARG A 207 13.15 -23.95 8.90
N SER A 208 13.38 -23.17 9.95
CA SER A 208 12.65 -21.93 10.22
C SER A 208 12.77 -20.93 9.05
N ARG A 209 13.85 -21.01 8.27
CA ARG A 209 14.11 -20.15 7.11
C ARG A 209 13.16 -20.39 5.93
N PHE A 210 12.44 -21.51 5.93
CA PHE A 210 11.43 -21.89 4.93
C PHE A 210 10.00 -21.81 5.50
N ALA A 211 9.82 -21.26 6.71
CA ALA A 211 8.51 -20.97 7.24
C ALA A 211 7.88 -19.82 6.44
N LEU A 212 6.59 -19.97 6.10
CA LEU A 212 5.81 -18.85 5.60
C LEU A 212 5.62 -17.83 6.74
N PRO A 213 5.62 -16.52 6.43
CA PRO A 213 5.24 -15.52 7.42
C PRO A 213 3.79 -15.72 7.87
N GLY A 214 3.41 -15.13 9.01
CA GLY A 214 2.04 -15.24 9.53
C GLY A 214 0.97 -14.62 8.62
N ASN A 215 1.37 -13.67 7.77
CA ASN A 215 0.49 -12.99 6.82
C ASN A 215 0.77 -13.50 5.40
N VAL A 216 -0.05 -14.47 4.95
CA VAL A 216 0.00 -15.00 3.58
C VAL A 216 -1.28 -14.61 2.85
N THR A 217 -1.13 -14.05 1.65
CA THR A 217 -2.24 -13.81 0.72
C THR A 217 -2.27 -14.92 -0.32
N GLU A 218 -3.29 -15.76 -0.24
CA GLU A 218 -3.54 -16.87 -1.17
C GLU A 218 -4.54 -16.47 -2.27
N LEU A 219 -4.62 -17.25 -3.34
CA LEU A 219 -5.58 -16.98 -4.43
C LEU A 219 -7.03 -16.89 -3.91
N SER A 220 -7.40 -17.76 -2.96
CA SER A 220 -8.73 -17.76 -2.33
C SER A 220 -9.05 -16.47 -1.55
N ASP A 221 -8.04 -15.68 -1.22
CA ASP A 221 -8.22 -14.42 -0.49
C ASP A 221 -8.56 -13.25 -1.43
N VAL A 222 -8.12 -13.34 -2.69
CA VAL A 222 -8.26 -12.27 -3.69
C VAL A 222 -9.34 -12.57 -4.73
N VAL A 223 -9.65 -13.85 -4.95
CA VAL A 223 -10.79 -14.25 -5.77
C VAL A 223 -12.06 -14.10 -4.95
N GLY A 224 -12.75 -12.97 -5.13
CA GLY A 224 -14.11 -12.81 -4.62
C GLY A 224 -15.05 -13.87 -5.23
N PRO A 225 -16.22 -14.15 -4.63
CA PRO A 225 -17.27 -14.86 -5.36
C PRO A 225 -17.44 -14.13 -6.68
N SER A 226 -17.38 -14.86 -7.79
CA SER A 226 -17.49 -14.34 -9.15
C SER A 226 -18.84 -13.66 -9.30
N VAL A 227 -18.94 -12.43 -8.83
CA VAL A 227 -19.93 -11.49 -9.30
C VAL A 227 -19.47 -11.28 -10.73
N GLU A 228 -20.26 -11.75 -11.69
CA GLU A 228 -20.22 -11.21 -13.03
C GLU A 228 -20.47 -9.71 -12.88
N VAL A 229 -19.41 -8.97 -12.58
CA VAL A 229 -19.39 -7.54 -12.75
C VAL A 229 -19.39 -7.41 -14.26
N GLN A 230 -20.59 -7.37 -14.83
CA GLN A 230 -20.78 -6.72 -16.11
C GLN A 230 -20.12 -5.37 -15.92
N ALA A 231 -18.92 -5.23 -16.47
CA ALA A 231 -18.25 -3.96 -16.60
C ALA A 231 -19.14 -3.16 -17.53
N GLU A 232 -20.22 -2.57 -16.98
CA GLU A 232 -20.76 -1.35 -17.51
C GLU A 232 -19.62 -0.35 -17.41
N HIS A 233 -18.76 -0.37 -18.44
CA HIS A 233 -17.91 0.74 -18.83
C HIS A 233 -18.84 1.89 -19.21
N THR A 234 -19.53 2.45 -18.22
CA THR A 234 -19.99 3.82 -18.38
C THR A 234 -18.74 4.66 -18.23
N ASP A 235 -18.35 5.34 -19.31
CA ASP A 235 -17.36 6.43 -19.39
C ASP A 235 -17.64 7.61 -18.43
N GLN A 236 -18.43 7.41 -17.38
CA GLN A 236 -18.54 8.36 -16.29
C GLN A 236 -17.23 8.32 -15.53
N GLU A 237 -16.38 9.30 -15.86
CA GLU A 237 -15.22 9.73 -15.09
C GLU A 237 -15.52 9.55 -13.59
N GLN A 238 -14.86 8.58 -12.98
CA GLN A 238 -15.17 8.16 -11.61
C GLN A 238 -14.81 9.33 -10.69
N ARG A 239 -15.84 10.02 -10.19
CA ARG A 239 -15.65 11.19 -9.34
C ARG A 239 -15.10 10.78 -8.00
N ASP A 240 -14.08 11.50 -7.55
CA ASP A 240 -13.46 11.22 -6.27
C ASP A 240 -14.24 11.86 -5.13
N ILE A 241 -14.48 11.09 -4.07
CA ILE A 241 -15.01 11.64 -2.82
C ILE A 241 -13.87 12.34 -2.09
N VAL A 242 -14.03 13.63 -1.79
CA VAL A 242 -13.00 14.49 -1.21
C VAL A 242 -13.25 14.88 0.24
N LYS A 243 -14.51 14.81 0.71
CA LYS A 243 -14.86 15.14 2.10
C LYS A 243 -16.14 14.42 2.51
N GLY A 244 -16.29 14.14 3.81
CA GLY A 244 -17.52 13.59 4.35
C GLY A 244 -17.78 13.99 5.79
N VAL A 245 -19.04 13.94 6.22
CA VAL A 245 -19.46 14.03 7.61
C VAL A 245 -20.55 13.01 7.88
N TYR A 246 -20.59 12.46 9.09
CA TYR A 246 -21.64 11.56 9.52
C TYR A 246 -22.53 12.26 10.55
N HIS A 247 -23.84 12.11 10.40
CA HIS A 247 -24.85 12.64 11.32
C HIS A 247 -26.08 11.76 11.30
N ASP A 248 -26.55 11.35 12.48
CA ASP A 248 -27.85 10.67 12.66
C ASP A 248 -28.11 9.53 11.65
N LYS A 249 -27.17 8.58 11.57
CA LYS A 249 -27.23 7.41 10.65
C LYS A 249 -27.22 7.75 9.16
N ALA A 250 -26.81 8.97 8.83
CA ALA A 250 -26.59 9.43 7.47
C ALA A 250 -25.16 9.91 7.28
N LEU A 251 -24.54 9.44 6.20
CA LEU A 251 -23.23 9.87 5.75
C LEU A 251 -23.41 10.82 4.56
N TYR A 252 -22.95 12.05 4.72
CA TYR A 252 -22.95 13.05 3.67
C TYR A 252 -21.57 13.09 3.05
N LEU A 253 -21.49 12.95 1.73
CA LEU A 253 -20.25 12.89 0.97
C LEU A 253 -20.23 14.00 -0.07
N LEU A 254 -19.07 14.63 -0.24
CA LEU A 254 -18.76 15.62 -1.26
C LEU A 254 -17.80 15.01 -2.28
N ASP A 255 -18.16 15.08 -3.57
CA ASP A 255 -17.26 14.74 -4.66
C ASP A 255 -16.47 15.96 -5.17
N ASP A 256 -15.43 15.71 -5.96
CA ASP A 256 -14.56 16.72 -6.56
C ASP A 256 -15.27 17.66 -7.57
N SER A 257 -16.45 17.29 -8.07
CA SER A 257 -17.29 18.16 -8.90
C SER A 257 -18.07 19.20 -8.08
N GLY A 258 -18.11 19.02 -6.76
CA GLY A 258 -18.88 19.82 -5.82
C GLY A 258 -20.33 19.36 -5.67
N ALA A 259 -20.66 18.14 -6.13
CA ALA A 259 -21.94 17.52 -5.86
C ALA A 259 -21.89 16.83 -4.49
N MET A 260 -23.03 16.85 -3.78
CA MET A 260 -23.17 16.12 -2.52
C MET A 260 -24.10 14.94 -2.68
N GLN A 261 -23.77 13.86 -1.97
CA GLN A 261 -24.61 12.68 -1.84
C GLN A 261 -24.87 12.40 -0.36
N VAL A 262 -25.99 11.75 -0.07
CA VAL A 262 -26.30 11.21 1.25
C VAL A 262 -26.50 9.71 1.16
N TRP A 263 -25.92 9.00 2.12
CA TRP A 263 -25.96 7.55 2.25
C TRP A 263 -26.53 7.21 3.61
N SER A 264 -27.64 6.48 3.64
CA SER A 264 -28.11 5.87 4.88
C SER A 264 -27.19 4.72 5.27
N GLU A 265 -27.07 4.44 6.57
CA GLU A 265 -26.43 3.21 7.05
C GLU A 265 -26.93 2.00 6.25
N GLU A 266 -26.01 1.12 5.89
CA GLU A 266 -26.26 -0.13 5.13
C GLU A 266 -26.75 0.07 3.68
N SER A 267 -26.99 1.31 3.23
CA SER A 267 -27.33 1.56 1.83
C SER A 267 -26.17 1.21 0.91
N ARG A 268 -26.47 0.51 -0.19
CA ARG A 268 -25.50 0.20 -1.25
C ARG A 268 -25.30 1.36 -2.22
N THR A 269 -26.20 2.33 -2.22
CA THR A 269 -26.16 3.48 -3.11
C THR A 269 -26.42 4.77 -2.37
N GLY A 270 -25.71 5.82 -2.80
CA GLY A 270 -25.97 7.18 -2.39
C GLY A 270 -27.12 7.76 -3.20
N ARG A 271 -27.80 8.74 -2.61
CA ARG A 271 -28.74 9.59 -3.34
C ARG A 271 -28.21 11.02 -3.39
N PRO A 272 -28.47 11.77 -4.47
CA PRO A 272 -28.11 13.19 -4.53
C PRO A 272 -28.68 13.96 -3.33
N PHE A 273 -27.87 14.83 -2.74
CA PHE A 273 -28.26 15.72 -1.66
C PHE A 273 -28.39 17.15 -2.21
N LYS A 274 -29.60 17.72 -2.09
CA LYS A 274 -29.89 19.04 -2.68
C LYS A 274 -29.12 20.14 -1.95
N VAL A 275 -28.26 20.82 -2.69
CA VAL A 275 -27.42 21.94 -2.24
C VAL A 275 -27.67 23.21 -3.06
N PRO A 276 -27.38 24.41 -2.53
CA PRO A 276 -27.65 25.67 -3.24
C PRO A 276 -26.78 25.92 -4.48
N GLY A 277 -25.72 25.13 -4.67
CA GLY A 277 -24.79 25.22 -5.80
C GLY A 277 -23.64 24.21 -5.67
N SER A 278 -22.64 24.30 -6.54
CA SER A 278 -21.42 23.46 -6.47
C SER A 278 -20.66 23.78 -5.18
N VAL A 279 -20.59 22.79 -4.29
CA VAL A 279 -19.97 22.88 -2.96
C VAL A 279 -18.46 22.81 -3.09
N LEU A 280 -17.77 23.71 -2.42
CA LEU A 280 -16.31 23.78 -2.34
C LEU A 280 -15.80 23.11 -1.06
N SER A 281 -16.51 23.31 0.04
CA SER A 281 -16.22 22.69 1.33
C SER A 281 -17.48 22.70 2.18
N PHE A 282 -17.60 21.73 3.09
CA PHE A 282 -18.73 21.65 4.01
C PHE A 282 -18.28 21.04 5.34
N CYS A 283 -19.01 21.31 6.41
CA CYS A 283 -18.79 20.70 7.71
C CYS A 283 -20.08 20.66 8.53
N LEU A 284 -20.06 19.96 9.65
CA LEU A 284 -21.18 19.83 10.57
C LEU A 284 -20.81 20.47 11.91
N MET A 285 -21.68 21.37 12.40
CA MET A 285 -21.61 21.91 13.76
C MET A 285 -22.96 21.69 14.42
N ASP A 286 -22.98 20.96 15.53
CA ASP A 286 -24.21 20.48 16.18
C ASP A 286 -25.14 19.73 15.22
N LYS A 287 -26.26 20.36 14.85
CA LYS A 287 -27.24 19.86 13.87
C LYS A 287 -27.26 20.70 12.59
N ASN A 288 -26.33 21.63 12.44
CA ASN A 288 -26.27 22.53 11.31
C ASN A 288 -25.19 22.08 10.34
N LEU A 289 -25.61 21.77 9.12
CA LEU A 289 -24.72 21.55 8.01
C LEU A 289 -24.34 22.90 7.41
N TRP A 290 -23.05 23.20 7.38
CA TRP A 290 -22.49 24.40 6.80
C TRP A 290 -21.86 24.07 5.46
N ALA A 291 -22.13 24.87 4.43
CA ALA A 291 -21.59 24.67 3.09
C ALA A 291 -21.11 25.98 2.47
N ALA A 292 -19.88 25.96 1.96
CA ALA A 292 -19.33 27.00 1.11
C ALA A 292 -19.52 26.58 -0.36
N THR A 293 -20.19 27.40 -1.17
CA THR A 293 -20.44 27.12 -2.60
C THR A 293 -19.81 28.15 -3.51
N LYS A 294 -19.56 27.77 -4.78
CA LYS A 294 -19.17 28.71 -5.84
C LYS A 294 -20.29 29.74 -6.06
N GLY A 295 -19.95 31.03 -5.99
CA GLY A 295 -20.83 32.13 -6.34
C GLY A 295 -20.82 32.45 -7.83
N GLN A 296 -21.43 33.59 -8.22
CA GLN A 296 -21.54 33.98 -9.63
C GLN A 296 -20.15 34.07 -10.30
N ARG A 297 -19.99 33.35 -11.41
CA ARG A 297 -18.75 33.28 -12.21
C ARG A 297 -17.51 32.83 -11.43
N GLY A 298 -17.67 32.16 -10.28
CA GLY A 298 -16.56 31.66 -9.47
C GLY A 298 -15.73 32.75 -8.74
N LYS A 299 -16.17 34.01 -8.76
CA LYS A 299 -15.47 35.15 -8.13
C LYS A 299 -15.82 35.37 -6.66
N SER A 300 -16.84 34.69 -6.18
CA SER A 300 -17.25 34.75 -4.78
C SER A 300 -17.49 33.36 -4.22
N VAL A 301 -17.39 33.26 -2.89
CA VAL A 301 -17.78 32.11 -2.08
C VAL A 301 -19.06 32.50 -1.35
N MET A 302 -20.07 31.65 -1.45
CA MET A 302 -21.35 31.82 -0.76
C MET A 302 -21.39 30.86 0.42
N LEU A 303 -21.68 31.37 1.61
CA LEU A 303 -21.79 30.53 2.80
C LEU A 303 -23.26 30.30 3.15
N TRP A 304 -23.59 29.04 3.38
CA TRP A 304 -24.92 28.57 3.67
C TRP A 304 -24.92 27.73 4.94
N THR A 305 -26.07 27.71 5.63
CA THR A 305 -26.34 26.81 6.74
C THR A 305 -27.70 26.15 6.55
N ARG A 306 -27.83 24.91 7.02
CA ARG A 306 -29.08 24.16 7.02
C ARG A 306 -29.14 23.29 8.27
N GLN A 307 -30.22 23.42 9.02
CA GLN A 307 -30.49 22.51 10.13
C GLN A 307 -30.93 21.15 9.59
N LEU A 308 -30.23 20.09 9.99
CA LEU A 308 -30.59 18.71 9.69
C LEU A 308 -31.69 18.26 10.67
N PRO A 309 -32.84 17.75 10.17
CA PRO A 309 -33.88 17.25 11.04
C PRO A 309 -33.45 15.90 11.65
N SER A 310 -33.73 15.69 12.93
CA SER A 310 -33.40 14.43 13.62
C SER A 310 -34.36 13.27 13.32
N GLN A 311 -35.42 13.49 12.53
CA GLN A 311 -36.46 12.47 12.26
C GLN A 311 -37.11 12.58 10.87
N SER A 312 -37.02 13.72 10.18
CA SER A 312 -37.77 13.98 8.93
C SER A 312 -37.08 13.50 7.64
N GLY A 313 -36.05 12.65 7.76
CA GLY A 313 -35.21 12.24 6.64
C GLY A 313 -34.27 13.36 6.13
N PRO A 314 -33.28 13.02 5.29
CA PRO A 314 -32.24 13.96 4.83
C PRO A 314 -32.76 15.20 4.09
N ASP A 315 -34.01 15.19 3.60
CA ASP A 315 -34.53 16.23 2.70
C ASP A 315 -35.28 17.37 3.42
N GLY A 316 -35.40 17.33 4.76
CA GLY A 316 -36.03 18.42 5.53
C GLY A 316 -35.12 19.64 5.77
N GLY A 317 -35.73 20.82 5.89
CA GLY A 317 -35.04 22.09 6.20
C GLY A 317 -34.62 22.89 4.96
N GLU A 318 -34.70 24.22 5.05
CA GLU A 318 -34.27 25.15 4.01
C GLU A 318 -32.82 25.60 4.21
N TRP A 319 -32.11 25.80 3.11
CA TRP A 319 -30.79 26.43 3.14
C TRP A 319 -30.93 27.93 3.38
N GLN A 320 -30.25 28.43 4.41
CA GLN A 320 -30.18 29.84 4.72
C GLN A 320 -28.84 30.42 4.29
N ARG A 321 -28.88 31.53 3.56
CA ARG A 321 -27.67 32.26 3.17
C ARG A 321 -27.14 33.02 4.38
N VAL A 322 -25.90 32.74 4.75
CA VAL A 322 -25.20 33.42 5.86
C VAL A 322 -24.39 34.60 5.34
N GLY A 323 -23.71 34.44 4.21
CA GLY A 323 -22.83 35.48 3.68
C GLY A 323 -22.36 35.25 2.26
N SER A 324 -21.62 36.24 1.73
CA SER A 324 -20.92 36.16 0.45
C SER A 324 -19.59 36.87 0.58
N PHE A 325 -18.54 36.22 0.08
CA PHE A 325 -17.16 36.64 0.27
C PHE A 325 -16.45 36.66 -1.06
N THR A 326 -15.67 37.70 -1.33
CA THR A 326 -14.87 37.80 -2.55
C THR A 326 -13.71 36.82 -2.48
N ARG A 327 -13.40 36.18 -3.60
CA ARG A 327 -12.21 35.33 -3.75
C ARG A 327 -11.17 36.08 -4.59
N ASN A 328 -9.93 36.12 -4.13
CA ASN A 328 -8.85 36.86 -4.78
C ASN A 328 -8.11 35.94 -5.77
N GLY A 329 -8.85 35.24 -6.64
CA GLY A 329 -8.26 34.36 -7.65
C GLY A 329 -9.07 33.09 -7.91
N GLY A 330 -8.80 32.45 -9.04
CA GLY A 330 -9.51 31.23 -9.45
C GLY A 330 -9.06 29.94 -8.74
N ASN A 331 -7.87 29.95 -8.12
CA ASN A 331 -7.20 28.75 -7.63
C ASN A 331 -7.00 28.71 -6.11
N GLU A 332 -7.46 29.71 -5.35
CA GLU A 332 -7.29 29.72 -3.90
C GLU A 332 -8.14 28.63 -3.23
N ALA A 333 -7.53 27.84 -2.35
CA ALA A 333 -8.25 26.86 -1.53
C ALA A 333 -9.36 27.53 -0.70
N VAL A 334 -10.51 26.88 -0.60
CA VAL A 334 -11.61 27.29 0.27
C VAL A 334 -11.78 26.24 1.35
N VAL A 335 -11.53 26.64 2.58
CA VAL A 335 -11.56 25.73 3.74
C VAL A 335 -12.70 26.13 4.65
N LEU A 336 -13.53 25.16 5.03
CA LEU A 336 -14.59 25.35 6.00
C LEU A 336 -14.46 24.30 7.10
N ASP A 337 -14.23 24.78 8.33
CA ASP A 337 -14.03 23.97 9.52
C ASP A 337 -15.11 24.22 10.57
N CYS A 338 -15.54 23.18 11.27
CA CYS A 338 -16.59 23.21 12.30
C CYS A 338 -16.12 22.58 13.63
N SER A 339 -14.82 22.35 13.85
CA SER A 339 -14.31 21.68 15.05
C SER A 339 -14.14 22.63 16.26
N GLY A 340 -14.21 23.95 16.03
CA GLY A 340 -14.18 24.97 17.06
C GLY A 340 -15.55 25.29 17.67
N ILE A 341 -15.63 26.43 18.37
CA ILE A 341 -16.88 26.92 18.98
C ILE A 341 -17.82 27.60 17.98
N GLU A 342 -17.31 27.96 16.80
CA GLU A 342 -18.08 28.46 15.65
C GLU A 342 -17.41 28.01 14.34
N PRO A 343 -18.12 28.03 13.20
CA PRO A 343 -17.51 27.67 11.92
C PRO A 343 -16.43 28.67 11.53
N VAL A 344 -15.36 28.21 10.90
CA VAL A 344 -14.31 29.09 10.35
C VAL A 344 -14.20 28.84 8.86
N LEU A 345 -14.39 29.90 8.07
CA LEU A 345 -14.22 29.89 6.62
C LEU A 345 -12.92 30.63 6.25
N VAL A 346 -12.01 29.94 5.58
CA VAL A 346 -10.88 30.56 4.89
C VAL A 346 -11.22 30.69 3.41
N ALA A 347 -11.24 31.93 2.92
CA ALA A 347 -11.50 32.24 1.52
C ALA A 347 -10.59 33.39 1.08
N GLY A 348 -9.66 33.10 0.17
CA GLY A 348 -8.60 34.00 -0.23
C GLY A 348 -7.68 34.34 0.93
N ASN A 349 -7.44 35.63 1.16
CA ASN A 349 -6.55 36.11 2.21
C ASN A 349 -7.28 36.44 3.53
N ARG A 350 -8.42 35.80 3.81
CA ARG A 350 -9.23 36.09 5.01
C ARG A 350 -9.68 34.82 5.72
N ALA A 351 -9.67 34.85 7.05
CA ALA A 351 -10.41 33.91 7.88
C ALA A 351 -11.66 34.59 8.46
N ILE A 352 -12.80 33.92 8.35
CA ILE A 352 -14.13 34.48 8.59
C ILE A 352 -14.87 33.58 9.57
N MET A 353 -15.40 34.20 10.62
CA MET A 353 -16.13 33.61 11.72
C MET A 353 -17.56 34.14 11.68
N PRO A 354 -18.48 33.43 11.00
CA PRO A 354 -19.75 33.99 10.57
C PRO A 354 -20.76 34.15 11.72
N VAL A 355 -20.59 33.43 12.83
CA VAL A 355 -21.52 33.54 13.98
C VAL A 355 -21.17 34.76 14.81
N SER A 356 -19.89 35.00 15.07
CA SER A 356 -19.43 36.22 15.75
C SER A 356 -19.43 37.46 14.84
N GLY A 357 -19.48 37.27 13.52
CA GLY A 357 -19.33 38.34 12.53
C GLY A 357 -17.87 38.82 12.39
N SER A 358 -16.93 38.11 13.00
CA SER A 358 -15.51 38.47 12.97
C SER A 358 -14.86 38.06 11.65
N ALA A 359 -13.90 38.86 11.19
CA ALA A 359 -13.05 38.50 10.07
C ALA A 359 -11.65 39.08 10.26
N VAL A 360 -10.64 38.29 9.96
CA VAL A 360 -9.23 38.68 10.04
C VAL A 360 -8.55 38.51 8.68
N GLU A 361 -7.73 39.50 8.31
CA GLU A 361 -6.85 39.41 7.14
C GLU A 361 -5.66 38.51 7.48
N LEU A 362 -5.29 37.64 6.55
CA LEU A 362 -4.20 36.70 6.74
C LEU A 362 -2.86 37.39 6.46
N ALA A 363 -2.01 37.43 7.48
CA ALA A 363 -0.67 37.99 7.42
C ALA A 363 0.34 36.85 7.21
N GLY A 364 0.63 36.55 5.93
CA GLY A 364 1.63 35.56 5.53
C GLY A 364 1.33 34.96 4.16
N GLN A 365 2.27 34.15 3.65
CA GLN A 365 2.06 33.36 2.45
C GLN A 365 1.59 31.96 2.82
N MET A 366 0.54 31.49 2.16
CA MET A 366 0.19 30.08 2.11
C MET A 366 0.22 29.67 0.64
N SER A 367 0.87 28.55 0.33
CA SER A 367 0.72 27.98 -1.01
C SER A 367 -0.69 27.44 -1.13
N THR A 368 -1.55 28.17 -1.86
CA THR A 368 -2.95 27.78 -2.04
C THR A 368 -3.17 26.87 -3.24
N HIS A 369 -2.16 26.09 -3.65
CA HIS A 369 -2.29 25.06 -4.69
C HIS A 369 -2.49 23.62 -4.15
N PRO A 370 -3.17 23.37 -3.01
CA PRO A 370 -3.32 22.01 -2.53
C PRO A 370 -4.38 21.25 -3.34
N ALA A 371 -4.15 19.96 -3.49
CA ALA A 371 -5.16 19.04 -3.97
C ALA A 371 -6.22 18.75 -2.90
N LEU A 372 -5.77 18.59 -1.65
CA LEU A 372 -6.62 18.33 -0.49
C LEU A 372 -6.17 19.19 0.70
N VAL A 373 -7.15 19.71 1.44
CA VAL A 373 -6.92 20.44 2.68
C VAL A 373 -7.65 19.76 3.82
N VAL A 374 -6.92 19.44 4.88
CA VAL A 374 -7.46 19.05 6.17
C VAL A 374 -7.36 20.22 7.15
N SER A 375 -8.36 20.39 8.00
CA SER A 375 -8.44 21.52 8.92
C SER A 375 -8.86 21.09 10.32
N TYR A 376 -8.42 21.87 11.32
CA TYR A 376 -8.85 21.71 12.70
C TYR A 376 -8.70 23.02 13.47
N VAL A 377 -9.69 23.42 14.26
CA VAL A 377 -9.66 24.60 15.12
C VAL A 377 -9.40 24.17 16.56
N LYS A 378 -8.36 24.74 17.18
CA LYS A 378 -7.99 24.47 18.57
C LYS A 378 -7.24 25.64 19.17
N ASP A 379 -7.57 26.00 20.41
CA ASP A 379 -6.87 27.04 21.19
C ASP A 379 -6.72 28.39 20.46
N GLY A 380 -7.75 28.80 19.71
CA GLY A 380 -7.74 30.05 18.93
C GLY A 380 -6.90 29.99 17.65
N MET A 381 -6.41 28.81 17.27
CA MET A 381 -5.67 28.56 16.05
C MET A 381 -6.51 27.70 15.09
N LEU A 382 -6.49 28.03 13.80
CA LEU A 382 -6.92 27.13 12.73
C LEU A 382 -5.68 26.46 12.14
N TRP A 383 -5.59 25.15 12.31
CA TRP A 383 -4.56 24.29 11.73
C TRP A 383 -5.00 23.87 10.33
N LEU A 384 -4.09 23.93 9.36
CA LEU A 384 -4.33 23.61 7.95
C LEU A 384 -3.23 22.67 7.45
N GLY A 385 -3.57 21.42 7.21
CA GLY A 385 -2.69 20.47 6.54
C GLY A 385 -2.98 20.45 5.05
N PHE A 386 -1.94 20.56 4.24
CA PHE A 386 -2.04 20.47 2.80
C PHE A 386 -1.45 19.16 2.30
N ASN A 387 -2.14 18.52 1.37
CA ASN A 387 -1.66 17.35 0.66
C ASN A 387 -1.64 17.67 -0.85
N SER A 388 -0.43 17.82 -1.37
CA SER A 388 -0.10 17.99 -2.78
C SER A 388 0.70 16.78 -3.31
N GLY A 389 0.62 15.63 -2.61
CA GLY A 389 1.30 14.40 -2.96
C GLY A 389 2.82 14.55 -3.02
N GLU A 390 3.44 14.19 -4.14
CA GLU A 390 4.90 14.27 -4.34
C GLU A 390 5.46 15.71 -4.28
N TRP A 391 4.57 16.71 -4.34
CA TRP A 391 4.90 18.13 -4.25
C TRP A 391 4.72 18.69 -2.83
N GLY A 392 4.57 17.82 -1.83
CA GLY A 392 4.49 18.20 -0.42
C GLY A 392 3.12 18.72 0.01
N GLY A 393 3.12 19.86 0.69
CA GLY A 393 1.96 20.58 1.21
C GLY A 393 2.20 21.12 2.62
N GLY A 394 2.69 20.30 3.54
CA GLY A 394 3.06 20.70 4.90
C GLY A 394 1.89 21.10 5.79
N LEU A 395 2.23 21.63 6.97
CA LEU A 395 1.29 22.11 7.98
C LEU A 395 1.42 23.61 8.16
N HIS A 396 0.30 24.32 8.17
CA HIS A 396 0.22 25.73 8.52
C HIS A 396 -0.72 25.91 9.71
N ARG A 397 -0.58 27.03 10.42
CA ARG A 397 -1.54 27.45 11.42
C ARG A 397 -1.83 28.94 11.28
N ILE A 398 -3.10 29.28 11.48
CA ILE A 398 -3.61 30.64 11.40
C ILE A 398 -4.07 31.03 12.80
N ARG A 399 -3.51 32.10 13.36
CA ARG A 399 -4.02 32.67 14.61
C ARG A 399 -5.28 33.47 14.32
N LEU A 400 -6.41 33.04 14.88
CA LEU A 400 -7.71 33.64 14.55
C LEU A 400 -7.91 35.05 15.14
N SER A 401 -7.08 35.47 16.09
CA SER A 401 -7.15 36.81 16.69
C SER A 401 -6.56 37.92 15.82
N ASP A 402 -5.53 37.62 15.02
CA ASP A 402 -4.78 38.61 14.24
C ASP A 402 -4.47 38.19 12.80
N GLY A 403 -4.84 36.97 12.41
CA GLY A 403 -4.62 36.41 11.08
C GLY A 403 -3.17 36.04 10.76
N THR A 404 -2.27 36.03 11.75
CA THR A 404 -0.88 35.59 11.55
C THR A 404 -0.86 34.15 11.02
N VAL A 405 -0.14 33.94 9.92
CA VAL A 405 0.11 32.62 9.34
C VAL A 405 1.56 32.23 9.60
N ASP A 406 1.80 31.05 10.16
CA ASP A 406 3.12 30.45 10.25
C ASP A 406 3.08 28.92 10.04
N SER A 407 4.26 28.29 10.03
CA SER A 407 4.44 26.84 9.92
C SER A 407 5.24 26.34 11.13
N PRO A 408 4.83 25.25 11.79
CA PRO A 408 5.62 24.63 12.85
C PRO A 408 6.82 23.82 12.33
N SER A 409 7.03 23.75 11.01
CA SER A 409 8.09 22.94 10.40
C SER A 409 9.51 23.40 10.74
N HIS A 410 10.36 22.48 11.18
CA HIS A 410 11.80 22.69 11.26
C HIS A 410 12.44 22.37 9.91
N ILE A 411 12.42 23.31 8.96
CA ILE A 411 13.07 23.12 7.65
C ILE A 411 14.58 23.12 7.87
N ASP A 412 15.26 22.02 7.51
CA ASP A 412 16.71 22.00 7.47
C ASP A 412 17.17 22.60 6.13
N PRO A 413 17.80 23.79 6.14
CA PRO A 413 18.21 24.45 4.89
C PRO A 413 19.31 23.70 4.14
N ALA A 414 19.97 22.71 4.76
CA ALA A 414 21.00 21.91 4.11
C ALA A 414 20.42 20.80 3.21
N SER A 415 19.14 20.46 3.36
CA SER A 415 18.48 19.39 2.61
C SER A 415 17.14 19.88 2.02
N PRO A 416 16.88 19.73 0.71
CA PRO A 416 15.64 20.19 0.09
C PRO A 416 14.36 19.62 0.73
N CYS A 417 14.44 18.41 1.28
CA CYS A 417 13.38 17.75 2.04
C CYS A 417 13.75 17.53 3.50
N GLY A 418 14.70 18.31 4.01
CA GLY A 418 15.11 18.23 5.39
C GLY A 418 14.04 18.83 6.29
N GLY A 419 13.82 18.19 7.44
CA GLY A 419 12.82 18.64 8.40
C GLY A 419 11.48 17.94 8.32
N ARG A 420 10.77 17.91 9.45
CA ARG A 420 9.42 17.35 9.53
C ARG A 420 8.36 18.40 9.19
N LEU A 421 7.31 17.95 8.51
CA LEU A 421 6.23 18.78 7.98
C LEU A 421 6.76 19.84 7.00
N ASN A 422 7.83 19.52 6.28
CA ASN A 422 8.40 20.40 5.28
C ASN A 422 7.35 20.63 4.16
N PRO A 423 6.90 21.87 3.90
CA PRO A 423 5.88 22.15 2.89
C PRO A 423 6.24 21.70 1.48
N ASP A 424 7.52 21.52 1.18
CA ASP A 424 7.97 21.07 -0.14
C ASP A 424 7.92 19.55 -0.31
N CYS A 425 7.81 18.77 0.78
CA CYS A 425 8.00 17.32 0.73
C CYS A 425 7.01 16.47 1.54
N ASP A 426 6.39 17.01 2.59
CA ASP A 426 5.52 16.25 3.50
C ASP A 426 4.03 16.56 3.24
N PRO A 427 3.29 15.70 2.53
CA PRO A 427 1.85 15.85 2.40
C PRO A 427 1.16 15.53 3.73
N VAL A 428 0.47 16.52 4.29
CA VAL A 428 -0.32 16.36 5.53
C VAL A 428 -1.72 15.88 5.18
N THR A 429 -2.04 14.68 5.62
CA THR A 429 -3.25 13.95 5.21
C THR A 429 -4.36 13.94 6.26
N GLY A 430 -4.08 14.42 7.48
CA GLY A 430 -5.06 14.44 8.56
C GLY A 430 -4.56 15.16 9.81
N LEU A 431 -5.51 15.57 10.65
CA LEU A 431 -5.28 16.35 11.87
C LEU A 431 -6.22 15.90 12.98
N ALA A 432 -5.70 15.80 14.20
CA ALA A 432 -6.51 15.60 15.40
C ALA A 432 -5.80 16.18 16.63
N PRO A 433 -6.52 16.58 17.69
CA PRO A 433 -5.90 16.81 18.99
C PRO A 433 -5.18 15.54 19.48
N ASP A 434 -4.07 15.71 20.16
CA ASP A 434 -3.35 14.58 20.74
C ASP A 434 -4.06 14.06 22.01
N PRO A 435 -4.51 12.79 22.03
CA PRO A 435 -5.11 12.16 23.20
C PRO A 435 -4.20 12.09 24.44
N ALA A 436 -2.88 11.97 24.25
CA ALA A 436 -1.90 11.87 25.32
C ALA A 436 -1.45 13.23 25.84
N ASN A 437 -1.46 14.25 24.99
CA ASN A 437 -1.09 15.61 25.34
C ASN A 437 -2.10 16.63 24.77
N PRO A 438 -3.13 16.99 25.55
CA PRO A 438 -4.21 17.87 25.09
C PRO A 438 -3.76 19.26 24.62
N LYS A 439 -2.52 19.68 24.87
CA LYS A 439 -1.96 20.95 24.34
C LYS A 439 -1.38 20.81 22.93
N CYS A 440 -1.16 19.59 22.47
CA CYS A 440 -0.54 19.31 21.18
C CYS A 440 -1.56 18.84 20.14
N MET A 441 -1.12 18.86 18.89
CA MET A 441 -1.86 18.31 17.74
C MET A 441 -1.11 17.08 17.24
N LEU A 442 -1.85 16.13 16.67
CA LEU A 442 -1.31 15.09 15.82
C LEU A 442 -1.55 15.46 14.36
N ALA A 443 -0.59 15.12 13.51
CA ALA A 443 -0.71 15.19 12.06
C ALA A 443 -0.22 13.88 11.44
N THR A 444 -0.89 13.42 10.39
CA THR A 444 -0.44 12.28 9.59
C THR A 444 0.27 12.76 8.33
N ILE A 445 1.34 12.06 7.98
CA ILE A 445 2.06 12.20 6.72
C ILE A 445 1.89 10.90 5.93
N GLY A 446 1.57 11.01 4.65
CA GLY A 446 1.43 9.83 3.78
C GLY A 446 1.73 10.15 2.33
N LEU A 447 2.82 9.57 1.82
CA LEU A 447 3.25 9.67 0.44
C LEU A 447 3.59 8.28 -0.10
N VAL A 448 3.13 7.95 -1.31
CA VAL A 448 3.63 6.80 -2.05
C VAL A 448 4.10 7.28 -3.41
N HIS A 449 5.40 7.36 -3.63
CA HIS A 449 5.98 7.70 -4.93
C HIS A 449 7.27 6.92 -5.11
N MET A 450 7.20 5.82 -5.87
CA MET A 450 8.22 4.76 -6.00
C MET A 450 8.56 4.02 -4.69
N MET A 451 8.51 4.72 -3.56
CA MET A 451 8.59 4.21 -2.19
C MET A 451 7.47 4.84 -1.36
N SER A 452 6.98 4.10 -0.37
CA SER A 452 6.00 4.58 0.61
C SER A 452 6.73 5.26 1.77
N ARG A 453 6.21 6.40 2.22
CA ARG A 453 6.67 7.15 3.38
C ARG A 453 5.46 7.60 4.19
N GLY A 454 5.49 7.36 5.49
CA GLY A 454 4.49 7.91 6.38
C GLY A 454 4.85 7.83 7.86
N SER A 455 4.19 8.71 8.61
CA SER A 455 4.35 8.82 10.04
C SER A 455 3.15 9.54 10.65
N VAL A 456 3.02 9.37 11.96
CA VAL A 456 2.20 10.23 12.80
C VAL A 456 3.15 11.12 13.60
N VAL A 457 2.99 12.42 13.47
CA VAL A 457 3.78 13.42 14.18
C VAL A 457 2.94 14.16 15.20
N GLN A 458 3.55 14.49 16.33
CA GLN A 458 3.01 15.38 17.35
C GLN A 458 3.61 16.77 17.16
N VAL A 459 2.76 17.79 17.28
CA VAL A 459 3.12 19.20 17.17
C VAL A 459 2.73 19.92 18.46
N CYS A 460 3.72 20.36 19.22
CA CYS A 460 3.57 21.03 20.51
C CYS A 460 4.16 22.44 20.43
N GLY A 461 3.35 23.43 20.09
CA GLY A 461 3.89 24.75 19.77
C GLY A 461 4.72 24.67 18.48
N ASN A 462 6.03 24.92 18.58
CA ASN A 462 6.95 24.80 17.45
C ASN A 462 7.70 23.47 17.41
N ASP A 463 7.58 22.65 18.46
CA ASP A 463 8.26 21.37 18.52
C ASP A 463 7.47 20.34 17.71
N VAL A 464 8.14 19.71 16.75
CA VAL A 464 7.59 18.63 15.92
C VAL A 464 8.36 17.35 16.20
N SER A 465 7.67 16.31 16.64
CA SER A 465 8.26 15.01 16.95
C SER A 465 7.47 13.89 16.29
N VAL A 466 8.13 12.83 15.85
CA VAL A 466 7.43 11.64 15.36
C VAL A 466 7.05 10.80 16.56
N ILE A 467 5.75 10.49 16.68
CA ILE A 467 5.26 9.63 17.75
C ILE A 467 5.11 8.19 17.29
N TYR A 468 4.91 7.97 16.00
CA TYR A 468 4.77 6.64 15.43
C TYR A 468 5.17 6.59 13.95
N THR A 469 5.91 5.56 13.56
CA THR A 469 6.07 5.13 12.17
C THR A 469 6.20 3.61 12.13
N LYS A 470 5.76 3.00 11.04
CA LYS A 470 5.79 1.55 10.84
C LYS A 470 6.57 1.27 9.55
N PRO A 471 7.76 0.65 9.61
CA PRO A 471 8.55 0.35 8.43
C PRO A 471 7.97 -0.85 7.68
N TYR A 472 8.34 -0.94 6.40
CA TYR A 472 8.30 -2.20 5.69
C TYR A 472 9.57 -2.98 6.03
N THR A 473 9.44 -4.14 6.68
CA THR A 473 10.59 -4.91 7.17
C THR A 473 10.37 -6.41 7.03
N LEU A 474 11.47 -7.16 6.93
CA LEU A 474 11.49 -8.63 7.01
C LEU A 474 11.58 -9.15 8.45
N ASP A 475 11.75 -8.29 9.46
CA ASP A 475 11.78 -8.71 10.87
C ASP A 475 10.35 -9.01 11.38
N PRO A 476 9.99 -10.28 11.64
CA PRO A 476 8.67 -10.63 12.14
C PRO A 476 8.42 -10.17 13.58
N ASN A 477 9.47 -9.76 14.31
CA ASN A 477 9.39 -9.32 15.69
C ASN A 477 9.50 -7.81 15.84
N TRP A 478 9.41 -7.05 14.74
CA TRP A 478 9.54 -5.60 14.80
C TRP A 478 8.54 -4.98 15.80
N ARG A 479 9.03 -4.01 16.58
CA ARG A 479 8.25 -3.22 17.52
C ARG A 479 8.69 -1.77 17.43
N TRP A 480 7.75 -0.86 17.68
CA TRP A 480 8.05 0.56 17.74
C TRP A 480 8.92 0.86 18.96
N ALA A 481 10.16 1.30 18.72
CA ALA A 481 11.13 1.60 19.78
C ALA A 481 11.24 3.11 20.08
N GLY A 482 10.41 3.96 19.46
CA GLY A 482 10.51 5.42 19.59
C GLY A 482 11.67 6.05 18.83
N ILE A 483 12.38 5.27 17.99
CA ILE A 483 13.54 5.72 17.21
C ILE A 483 13.23 5.50 15.73
N ILE A 484 13.66 6.45 14.90
CA ILE A 484 13.49 6.42 13.45
C ILE A 484 14.84 6.19 12.81
N ASP A 485 14.89 5.25 11.88
CA ASP A 485 15.93 5.21 10.86
C ASP A 485 15.39 5.97 9.64
N GLU A 486 15.66 7.28 9.60
CA GLU A 486 15.09 8.19 8.59
C GLU A 486 15.66 7.96 7.19
N ASP A 487 16.83 7.33 7.09
CA ASP A 487 17.67 7.44 5.90
C ASP A 487 17.43 6.34 4.86
N ASN A 488 16.76 5.21 5.17
CA ASN A 488 16.75 4.09 4.22
C ASN A 488 15.50 3.19 4.16
N GLN A 489 14.48 3.40 4.98
CA GLN A 489 13.35 2.46 5.02
C GLN A 489 12.04 3.10 4.55
N GLY A 490 11.39 2.44 3.59
CA GLY A 490 10.00 2.72 3.28
C GLY A 490 9.14 2.50 4.53
N SER A 491 8.13 3.34 4.72
CA SER A 491 7.19 3.25 5.85
C SER A 491 5.76 3.35 5.39
N VAL A 492 4.86 2.77 6.17
CA VAL A 492 3.41 2.78 5.94
C VAL A 492 2.93 4.23 5.81
N ALA A 493 2.29 4.54 4.67
CA ALA A 493 1.71 5.85 4.43
C ALA A 493 0.40 6.01 5.21
N PHE A 494 0.23 7.13 5.93
CA PHE A 494 -1.00 7.47 6.62
C PHE A 494 -1.85 8.42 5.76
N TYR A 495 -3.07 8.04 5.44
CA TYR A 495 -3.95 8.73 4.49
C TYR A 495 -5.02 9.60 5.14
N ALA A 496 -5.31 9.41 6.42
CA ALA A 496 -6.27 10.22 7.16
C ALA A 496 -5.99 10.16 8.66
N LEU A 497 -6.45 11.20 9.37
CA LEU A 497 -6.47 11.27 10.82
C LEU A 497 -7.65 12.13 11.26
N ALA A 498 -8.41 11.66 12.24
CA ALA A 498 -9.54 12.38 12.82
C ALA A 498 -9.68 12.07 14.33
N PRO A 499 -10.20 13.00 15.13
CA PRO A 499 -10.53 12.72 16.52
C PRO A 499 -11.69 11.74 16.64
N GLY A 500 -11.68 10.94 17.71
CA GLY A 500 -12.88 10.24 18.17
C GLY A 500 -13.91 11.22 18.73
N ARG A 501 -15.20 10.88 18.59
CA ARG A 501 -16.32 11.77 18.94
C ARG A 501 -16.34 12.22 20.41
N THR A 502 -15.92 11.36 21.34
CA THR A 502 -15.93 11.67 22.78
C THR A 502 -14.65 12.37 23.26
N GLY A 503 -13.72 12.69 22.36
CA GLY A 503 -12.38 13.11 22.74
C GLY A 503 -11.56 11.97 23.38
N GLY A 504 -10.29 12.23 23.68
CA GLY A 504 -9.39 11.25 24.29
C GLY A 504 -9.01 10.07 23.39
N THR A 505 -9.34 10.14 22.11
CA THR A 505 -8.96 9.16 21.10
C THR A 505 -8.73 9.86 19.77
N ALA A 506 -7.76 9.38 19.00
CA ALA A 506 -7.57 9.75 17.61
C ALA A 506 -7.44 8.48 16.78
N PHE A 507 -8.04 8.48 15.59
CA PHE A 507 -7.94 7.38 14.63
C PHE A 507 -7.12 7.85 13.44
N ALA A 508 -6.11 7.10 13.06
CA ALA A 508 -5.35 7.31 11.84
C ALA A 508 -5.59 6.12 10.89
N VAL A 509 -5.82 6.41 9.61
CA VAL A 509 -5.96 5.37 8.58
C VAL A 509 -4.70 5.35 7.75
N ALA A 510 -4.13 4.18 7.57
CA ALA A 510 -2.90 3.98 6.83
C ALA A 510 -3.10 2.96 5.70
N SER A 511 -2.05 2.65 4.94
CA SER A 511 -2.15 1.69 3.83
C SER A 511 -2.46 0.25 4.26
N ASP A 512 -2.28 -0.09 5.54
CA ASP A 512 -2.42 -1.44 6.06
C ASP A 512 -3.55 -1.62 7.11
N GLY A 513 -4.18 -0.53 7.56
CA GLY A 513 -5.28 -0.60 8.50
C GLY A 513 -5.58 0.71 9.21
N VAL A 514 -6.24 0.59 10.37
CA VAL A 514 -6.60 1.70 11.24
C VAL A 514 -5.81 1.61 12.54
N TYR A 515 -5.27 2.76 12.96
CA TYR A 515 -4.48 2.94 14.16
C TYR A 515 -5.25 3.82 15.13
N GLN A 516 -5.48 3.33 16.34
CA GLN A 516 -6.19 4.04 17.39
C GLN A 516 -5.20 4.50 18.47
N PHE A 517 -5.09 5.81 18.65
CA PHE A 517 -4.26 6.43 19.69
C PHE A 517 -5.13 6.73 20.91
N VAL A 518 -4.80 6.14 22.07
CA VAL A 518 -5.54 6.28 23.33
C VAL A 518 -4.57 6.63 24.47
N GLY A 519 -4.14 7.88 24.53
CA GLY A 519 -3.27 8.37 25.61
C GLY A 519 -1.83 7.82 25.60
N SER A 520 -1.42 7.15 24.53
CA SER A 520 -0.09 6.55 24.36
C SER A 520 0.43 6.76 22.93
N THR A 521 1.75 6.73 22.75
CA THR A 521 2.40 6.82 21.43
C THR A 521 2.34 5.50 20.65
N GLU A 522 2.14 4.37 21.32
CA GLU A 522 1.89 3.08 20.69
C GLU A 522 0.38 2.93 20.42
N PRO A 523 -0.05 2.91 19.16
CA PRO A 523 -1.46 2.78 18.80
C PRO A 523 -1.95 1.33 18.88
N ASN A 524 -3.24 1.16 19.16
CA ASN A 524 -3.92 -0.11 18.87
C ASN A 524 -4.12 -0.22 17.36
N PHE A 525 -3.64 -1.29 16.76
CA PHE A 525 -3.76 -1.53 15.32
C PHE A 525 -4.90 -2.51 15.01
N ALA A 526 -5.74 -2.16 14.04
CA ALA A 526 -6.75 -3.03 13.45
C ALA A 526 -6.53 -3.10 11.92
N PRO A 527 -6.24 -4.28 11.34
CA PRO A 527 -6.14 -4.40 9.89
C PRO A 527 -7.50 -4.14 9.25
N PHE A 528 -7.51 -3.73 7.98
CA PHE A 528 -8.75 -3.59 7.24
C PHE A 528 -9.52 -4.92 7.21
N GLN A 529 -10.82 -4.85 7.45
CA GLN A 529 -11.69 -5.97 7.13
C GLN A 529 -11.60 -6.21 5.63
N ARG A 530 -11.51 -7.48 5.20
CA ARG A 530 -11.53 -7.84 3.78
C ARG A 530 -12.88 -7.45 3.19
N GLN A 531 -13.00 -6.21 2.76
CA GLN A 531 -14.25 -5.64 2.30
C GLN A 531 -14.56 -6.22 0.92
N ARG A 532 -15.65 -6.99 0.82
CA ARG A 532 -15.96 -7.74 -0.41
C ARG A 532 -16.72 -6.91 -1.44
N ILE A 533 -17.43 -5.85 -1.06
CA ILE A 533 -18.32 -5.08 -1.97
C ILE A 533 -18.52 -3.63 -1.47
N GLY A 534 -18.36 -2.63 -2.35
CA GLY A 534 -18.73 -1.23 -2.11
C GLY A 534 -17.57 -0.28 -1.75
N ALA A 535 -17.85 1.02 -1.76
CA ALA A 535 -16.86 2.07 -1.45
C ALA A 535 -16.89 2.55 0.01
N ILE A 536 -17.81 2.04 0.84
CA ILE A 536 -18.05 2.53 2.21
C ILE A 536 -18.00 1.37 3.21
N ASP A 537 -17.08 1.44 4.17
CA ASP A 537 -16.97 0.50 5.28
C ASP A 537 -17.68 1.03 6.53
N TRP A 538 -18.75 0.33 6.92
CA TRP A 538 -19.57 0.61 8.10
C TRP A 538 -19.24 -0.28 9.30
N SER A 539 -18.24 -1.16 9.17
CA SER A 539 -17.99 -2.25 10.13
C SER A 539 -17.56 -1.76 11.52
N ASN A 540 -17.05 -0.54 11.64
CA ASN A 540 -16.64 0.04 12.91
C ASN A 540 -17.71 0.98 13.49
N PRO A 541 -18.08 0.87 14.78
CA PRO A 541 -19.10 1.74 15.40
C PRO A 541 -18.69 3.20 15.58
N ASP A 542 -17.39 3.50 15.63
CA ASP A 542 -16.84 4.83 15.96
C ASP A 542 -16.45 5.64 14.73
N TYR A 543 -16.30 5.00 13.57
CA TYR A 543 -15.94 5.66 12.31
C TYR A 543 -16.50 4.94 11.08
N VAL A 544 -16.58 5.67 9.97
CA VAL A 544 -16.85 5.15 8.62
C VAL A 544 -15.60 5.37 7.78
N LEU A 545 -15.20 4.35 7.01
CA LEU A 545 -14.16 4.52 5.99
C LEU A 545 -14.79 4.64 4.60
N VAL A 546 -14.34 5.62 3.82
CA VAL A 546 -14.81 5.79 2.43
C VAL A 546 -13.63 5.71 1.50
N ARG A 547 -13.63 4.69 0.64
CA ARG A 547 -12.59 4.50 -0.37
C ARG A 547 -12.68 5.59 -1.43
N THR A 548 -11.52 6.10 -1.83
CA THR A 548 -11.37 7.22 -2.78
C THR A 548 -10.05 7.09 -3.52
N GLN A 549 -9.92 7.72 -4.69
CA GLN A 549 -8.66 7.81 -5.43
C GLN A 549 -8.07 9.22 -5.37
N MET A 550 -8.53 10.08 -4.46
CA MET A 550 -8.07 11.48 -4.42
C MET A 550 -6.54 11.62 -4.30
N ASN A 551 -5.85 10.66 -3.65
CA ASN A 551 -4.40 10.67 -3.51
C ASN A 551 -3.68 10.22 -4.80
N GLN A 552 -4.31 9.42 -5.67
CA GLN A 552 -3.71 8.93 -6.93
C GLN A 552 -3.39 10.05 -7.92
N ARG A 553 -4.14 11.15 -7.89
CA ARG A 553 -3.92 12.27 -8.80
C ARG A 553 -2.62 13.04 -8.52
N HIS A 554 -2.03 12.83 -7.34
CA HIS A 554 -0.89 13.60 -6.84
C HIS A 554 0.28 12.70 -6.40
N SER A 555 0.10 11.38 -6.44
CA SER A 555 1.04 10.38 -5.94
C SER A 555 0.72 9.02 -6.58
N LEU A 556 1.70 8.11 -6.64
CA LEU A 556 1.50 6.70 -7.02
C LEU A 556 0.81 5.87 -5.92
N SER A 557 0.16 6.51 -4.96
CA SER A 557 -0.63 5.84 -3.92
C SER A 557 -1.73 5.01 -4.58
N GLY A 558 -2.06 3.84 -4.04
CA GLY A 558 -3.27 3.12 -4.45
C GLY A 558 -4.55 3.88 -4.07
N GLY A 559 -5.70 3.21 -4.17
CA GLY A 559 -6.92 3.72 -3.53
C GLY A 559 -6.69 3.98 -2.04
N SER A 560 -7.05 5.17 -1.56
CA SER A 560 -6.94 5.60 -0.16
C SER A 560 -8.31 5.58 0.52
N TYR A 561 -8.34 5.94 1.81
CA TYR A 561 -9.57 6.05 2.59
C TYR A 561 -9.69 7.43 3.21
N LEU A 562 -10.89 8.01 3.11
CA LEU A 562 -11.35 9.03 4.05
C LEU A 562 -11.78 8.37 5.35
N LEU A 563 -11.44 9.02 6.46
CA LEU A 563 -11.88 8.66 7.80
C LEU A 563 -12.94 9.65 8.26
N ILE A 564 -14.14 9.16 8.59
CA ILE A 564 -15.27 10.00 9.00
C ILE A 564 -15.76 9.52 10.37
N PRO A 565 -15.54 10.29 11.46
CA PRO A 565 -16.03 9.94 12.79
C PRO A 565 -17.56 9.80 12.85
N ARG A 566 -18.07 8.84 13.65
CA ARG A 566 -19.51 8.54 13.82
C ARG A 566 -20.13 9.16 15.08
#